data_AF-A0A6N3GGR6-F1
#
_entry.id   AF-A0A6N3GGR6-F1
#
_cell.length_a   1.000
_cell.length_b   1.000
_cell.length_c   1.000
_cell.angle_alpha   90.00
_cell.angle_beta   90.00
_cell.angle_gamma   90.00
#
_symmetry.space_group_name_H-M   'P 1'
#
loop_
_entity.id
_entity.type
_entity.pdbx_description
1 polymer ?
#
loop_
_entity_poly.entity_id
_entity_poly.type
_entity_poly.pdbx_seq_one_letter_code
_entity_poly.pdbx_strand_id
1 'polypeptide(L)'
;MNDNAKCRVISAVEMASVSNISNLTNDRIEALAGGHGMVNMAIHTVANVITDELLKGEKLSIEFADARRLPIDDIMEKAVKVAKKSGADGANAALITACIMYLAGSAAQVGIPAGNRKLGATARMLAGVDRSGVAAIPTAKMNNKISAFPAVLAINKAMLEGTLSTLDGRNVPMNVGGGPLYGHSALGEDYVWPELAVNGARIGTQAMLDAMAGAVMVPHPFTAAVLGAAAILEIIHPDAEVPEGEGVYGRTSSAYLVGKSAVATAGLPEEVHFKVTGEAVDTAKLVGDVGLILKDIGAPSVIGMMAFDEIFSCFQEGIAGFSGGPVNAPLGHVGAYAVIGMKALIKNGGDAAKTGQEIVAERSACSFDPEVAQLSINTICRKANELWRGPVTNMLIDATEPARAWAIHRRAEYAYDQMMTGTSLEDIVSKFDDDRIAEVEKNAGVLLSGMVGEPVSIKVRRIEPAARRTSKLAQKYWSFDPSVDITVTVGDNVAEMDGFVHDIIPRVVKGECQDVAWAVPLGAAVMDELALCACSILNVTVPAAVAAAMKKHDPAEAADIVEKAAHLTRAIPGGKFAAQKVAALALSIVEYQA
;
A
#
# COMPACT_ATOMS: atom_id res chain seq x y z
N MET A 1 29.77 -39.58 4.77
CA MET A 1 29.28 -39.88 3.40
C MET A 1 27.87 -39.35 3.14
N ASN A 2 26.97 -39.26 4.14
CA ASN A 2 25.62 -38.69 3.96
C ASN A 2 25.58 -37.16 3.76
N ASP A 3 26.53 -36.42 4.35
CA ASP A 3 26.51 -34.94 4.29
C ASP A 3 26.63 -34.39 2.86
N ASN A 4 27.38 -35.08 1.99
CA ASN A 4 27.52 -34.65 0.59
C ASN A 4 26.21 -34.81 -0.20
N ALA A 5 25.40 -35.83 0.12
CA ALA A 5 24.09 -36.03 -0.50
C ALA A 5 23.07 -34.99 0.01
N LYS A 6 23.06 -34.71 1.32
CA LYS A 6 22.23 -33.66 1.92
C LYS A 6 22.54 -32.29 1.32
N CYS A 7 23.81 -31.89 1.28
CA CYS A 7 24.22 -30.62 0.69
C CYS A 7 23.82 -30.51 -0.79
N ARG A 8 24.00 -31.59 -1.58
CA ARG A 8 23.60 -31.59 -3.00
C ARG A 8 22.10 -31.37 -3.19
N VAL A 9 21.26 -32.02 -2.37
CA VAL A 9 19.80 -31.83 -2.42
C VAL A 9 19.42 -30.41 -2.02
N ILE A 10 19.93 -29.91 -0.90
CA ILE A 10 19.60 -28.57 -0.41
C ILE A 10 20.01 -27.50 -1.44
N SER A 11 21.23 -27.55 -1.96
CA SER A 11 21.68 -26.59 -2.98
C SER A 11 20.86 -26.66 -4.27
N ALA A 12 20.45 -27.86 -4.70
CA ALA A 12 19.59 -28.01 -5.88
C ALA A 12 18.20 -27.36 -5.65
N VAL A 13 17.63 -27.55 -4.47
CA VAL A 13 16.34 -26.97 -4.09
C VAL A 13 16.42 -25.45 -3.98
N GLU A 14 17.47 -24.91 -3.37
CA GLU A 14 17.73 -23.47 -3.28
C GLU A 14 17.78 -22.84 -4.67
N MET A 15 18.61 -23.39 -5.56
CA MET A 15 18.77 -22.91 -6.94
C MET A 15 17.48 -23.04 -7.75
N ALA A 16 16.76 -24.15 -7.62
CA ALA A 16 15.51 -24.36 -8.33
C ALA A 16 14.43 -23.36 -7.87
N SER A 17 14.35 -23.10 -6.57
CA SER A 17 13.35 -22.19 -5.99
C SER A 17 13.51 -20.78 -6.52
N VAL A 18 14.74 -20.26 -6.56
CA VAL A 18 15.03 -18.88 -6.99
C VAL A 18 15.23 -18.71 -8.49
N SER A 19 15.18 -19.79 -9.28
CA SER A 19 15.36 -19.78 -10.75
C SER A 19 14.35 -18.88 -11.48
N ASN A 20 13.17 -18.66 -10.90
CA ASN A 20 12.17 -17.73 -11.37
C ASN A 20 11.39 -17.20 -10.17
N ILE A 21 11.26 -15.87 -10.05
CA ILE A 21 10.61 -15.26 -8.89
C ILE A 21 9.13 -15.65 -8.75
N SER A 22 8.47 -16.02 -9.84
CA SER A 22 7.09 -16.54 -9.84
C SER A 22 6.96 -17.89 -9.12
N ASN A 23 8.06 -18.59 -8.85
CA ASN A 23 8.04 -19.84 -8.10
C ASN A 23 7.86 -19.62 -6.59
N LEU A 24 7.98 -18.38 -6.11
CA LEU A 24 7.90 -18.04 -4.69
C LEU A 24 6.50 -17.57 -4.26
N THR A 25 5.58 -17.32 -5.20
CA THR A 25 4.29 -16.67 -4.96
C THR A 25 3.17 -17.19 -5.87
N ASN A 26 1.92 -17.09 -5.43
CA ASN A 26 0.73 -17.33 -6.26
C ASN A 26 0.10 -16.05 -6.84
N ASP A 27 0.62 -14.87 -6.50
CA ASP A 27 0.03 -13.58 -6.88
C ASP A 27 0.20 -13.19 -8.35
N ARG A 28 0.62 -14.15 -9.20
CA ARG A 28 0.80 -13.95 -10.64
C ARG A 28 1.67 -12.72 -10.94
N ILE A 29 2.79 -12.61 -10.23
CA ILE A 29 3.68 -11.42 -10.24
C ILE A 29 4.09 -10.96 -11.65
N GLU A 30 4.18 -11.87 -12.61
CA GLU A 30 4.45 -11.52 -14.01
C GLU A 30 3.36 -10.64 -14.63
N ALA A 31 2.08 -10.84 -14.26
CA ALA A 31 0.97 -10.01 -14.72
C ALA A 31 1.03 -8.58 -14.17
N LEU A 32 1.85 -8.34 -13.14
CA LEU A 32 2.13 -7.01 -12.59
C LEU A 32 3.22 -6.28 -13.40
N ALA A 33 3.94 -6.97 -14.29
CA ALA A 33 5.01 -6.39 -15.09
C ALA A 33 4.47 -5.90 -16.45
N GLY A 34 4.54 -4.58 -16.67
CA GLY A 34 4.34 -3.99 -18.01
C GLY A 34 2.92 -4.09 -18.60
N GLY A 35 1.86 -4.21 -17.79
CA GLY A 35 0.48 -4.39 -18.25
C GLY A 35 -0.58 -3.66 -17.41
N HIS A 36 -1.68 -3.27 -18.07
CA HIS A 36 -2.82 -2.43 -17.63
C HIS A 36 -3.64 -2.92 -16.41
N GLY A 37 -3.10 -3.81 -15.57
CA GLY A 37 -3.82 -4.47 -14.46
C GLY A 37 -3.51 -3.93 -13.07
N MET A 38 -2.23 -3.68 -12.76
CA MET A 38 -1.73 -3.10 -11.50
C MET A 38 -0.56 -2.15 -11.80
N VAL A 39 -0.37 -1.10 -10.98
CA VAL A 39 0.68 -0.09 -11.21
C VAL A 39 1.68 0.02 -10.06
N ASN A 40 1.70 -0.96 -9.16
CA ASN A 40 2.65 -0.99 -8.05
C ASN A 40 4.12 -1.06 -8.51
N MET A 41 4.42 -1.75 -9.62
CA MET A 41 5.77 -1.72 -10.20
C MET A 41 6.21 -0.30 -10.57
N ALA A 42 5.29 0.56 -11.02
CA ALA A 42 5.59 1.95 -11.33
C ALA A 42 6.00 2.75 -10.09
N ILE A 43 5.50 2.41 -8.90
CA ILE A 43 5.92 3.04 -7.64
C ILE A 43 7.43 2.79 -7.42
N HIS A 44 7.85 1.52 -7.51
CA HIS A 44 9.25 1.11 -7.34
C HIS A 44 10.18 1.75 -8.37
N THR A 45 9.78 1.75 -9.64
CA THR A 45 10.61 2.27 -10.72
C THR A 45 10.70 3.79 -10.73
N VAL A 46 9.63 4.50 -10.33
CA VAL A 46 9.65 5.96 -10.12
C VAL A 46 10.52 6.33 -8.91
N ALA A 47 10.38 5.60 -7.79
CA ALA A 47 11.23 5.81 -6.62
C ALA A 47 12.72 5.64 -6.96
N ASN A 48 13.06 4.63 -7.79
CA ASN A 48 14.41 4.44 -8.31
C ASN A 48 14.93 5.67 -9.08
N VAL A 49 14.14 6.20 -10.02
CA VAL A 49 14.54 7.37 -10.83
C VAL A 49 14.77 8.59 -9.96
N ILE A 50 13.81 8.93 -9.09
CA ILE A 50 13.88 10.14 -8.25
C ILE A 50 15.07 10.04 -7.29
N THR A 51 15.27 8.88 -6.66
CA THR A 51 16.39 8.67 -5.73
C THR A 51 17.73 8.78 -6.43
N ASP A 52 17.89 8.17 -7.61
CA ASP A 52 19.14 8.20 -8.37
C ASP A 52 19.54 9.63 -8.78
N GLU A 53 18.59 10.44 -9.22
CA GLU A 53 18.84 11.84 -9.59
C GLU A 53 19.19 12.68 -8.35
N LEU A 54 18.47 12.49 -7.23
CA LEU A 54 18.79 13.18 -5.97
C LEU A 54 20.17 12.83 -5.42
N LEU A 55 20.57 11.56 -5.46
CA LEU A 55 21.90 11.12 -5.02
C LEU A 55 23.03 11.63 -5.92
N LYS A 56 22.72 12.04 -7.17
CA LYS A 56 23.65 12.73 -8.07
C LYS A 56 23.75 14.24 -7.80
N GLY A 57 22.94 14.77 -6.88
CA GLY A 57 22.94 16.18 -6.49
C GLY A 57 21.92 17.05 -7.23
N GLU A 58 21.00 16.45 -7.99
CA GLU A 58 19.90 17.19 -8.61
C GLU A 58 18.91 17.73 -7.56
N LYS A 59 18.16 18.77 -7.92
CA LYS A 59 17.23 19.46 -7.01
C LYS A 59 15.79 19.30 -7.44
N LEU A 60 14.91 19.15 -6.45
CA LEU A 60 13.44 19.13 -6.61
C LEU A 60 12.80 20.49 -6.30
N SER A 61 13.55 21.59 -6.40
CA SER A 61 12.99 22.92 -6.13
C SER A 61 12.03 23.34 -7.24
N ILE A 62 10.81 23.72 -6.85
CA ILE A 62 9.92 24.48 -7.73
C ILE A 62 10.12 25.95 -7.39
N GLU A 63 10.65 26.71 -8.34
CA GLU A 63 11.05 28.10 -8.12
C GLU A 63 10.22 29.06 -8.95
N PHE A 64 10.02 30.26 -8.42
CA PHE A 64 9.54 31.39 -9.20
C PHE A 64 10.68 31.91 -10.09
N ALA A 65 10.83 31.28 -11.25
CA ALA A 65 11.84 31.65 -12.24
C ALA A 65 11.18 32.05 -13.55
N ASP A 66 11.70 33.11 -14.18
CA ASP A 66 11.41 33.47 -15.56
C ASP A 66 12.15 32.53 -16.52
N ALA A 67 11.75 31.27 -16.47
CA ALA A 67 12.32 30.19 -17.27
C ALA A 67 11.19 29.36 -17.86
N ARG A 68 11.39 28.84 -19.08
CA ARG A 68 10.43 27.93 -19.71
C ARG A 68 10.38 26.56 -19.02
N ARG A 69 11.53 26.08 -18.54
CA ARG A 69 11.71 24.74 -17.98
C ARG A 69 12.60 24.82 -16.75
N LEU A 70 12.24 24.08 -15.69
CA LEU A 70 13.03 23.94 -14.47
C LEU A 70 13.72 22.56 -14.44
N PRO A 71 14.82 22.38 -13.69
CA PRO A 71 15.48 21.08 -13.55
C PRO A 71 14.55 19.96 -13.06
N ILE A 72 13.58 20.29 -12.19
CA ILE A 72 12.56 19.34 -11.72
C ILE A 72 11.72 18.74 -12.88
N ASP A 73 11.53 19.49 -13.96
CA ASP A 73 10.75 19.05 -15.13
C ASP A 73 11.48 17.88 -15.84
N ASP A 74 12.81 17.85 -15.83
CA ASP A 74 13.62 16.78 -16.43
C ASP A 74 13.52 15.47 -15.63
N ILE A 75 13.59 15.56 -14.29
CA ILE A 75 13.42 14.41 -13.39
C ILE A 75 12.00 13.85 -13.54
N MET A 76 11.00 14.75 -13.55
CA MET A 76 9.61 14.38 -13.69
C MET A 76 9.32 13.71 -15.04
N GLU A 77 9.88 14.21 -16.15
CA GLU A 77 9.71 13.59 -17.46
C GLU A 77 10.31 12.18 -17.51
N LYS A 78 11.51 11.98 -16.92
CA LYS A 78 12.12 10.66 -16.78
C LYS A 78 11.22 9.71 -15.96
N ALA A 79 10.73 10.17 -14.81
CA ALA A 79 9.89 9.40 -13.90
C ALA A 79 8.56 9.00 -14.56
N VAL A 80 7.85 9.95 -15.19
CA VAL A 80 6.60 9.69 -15.93
C VAL A 80 6.83 8.66 -17.05
N LYS A 81 7.92 8.79 -17.80
CA LYS A 81 8.25 7.84 -18.88
C LYS A 81 8.48 6.42 -18.34
N VAL A 82 9.18 6.29 -17.22
CA VAL A 82 9.44 5.00 -16.56
C VAL A 82 8.17 4.40 -15.95
N ALA A 83 7.31 5.22 -15.34
CA ALA A 83 6.00 4.78 -14.86
C ALA A 83 5.16 4.20 -16.00
N LYS A 84 5.10 4.89 -17.15
CA LYS A 84 4.39 4.42 -18.35
C LYS A 84 4.97 3.12 -18.89
N LYS A 85 6.30 3.01 -18.95
CA LYS A 85 6.99 1.75 -19.34
C LYS A 85 6.67 0.60 -18.37
N SER A 86 6.39 0.92 -17.11
CA SER A 86 6.05 -0.06 -16.08
C SER A 86 4.56 -0.46 -16.07
N GLY A 87 3.74 0.08 -16.98
CA GLY A 87 2.34 -0.30 -17.15
C GLY A 87 1.31 0.76 -16.70
N ALA A 88 1.74 1.91 -16.20
CA ALA A 88 0.82 3.00 -15.84
C ALA A 88 0.31 3.73 -17.10
N ASP A 89 -0.99 3.98 -17.19
CA ASP A 89 -1.51 4.96 -18.14
C ASP A 89 -1.10 6.39 -17.73
N GLY A 90 -1.37 7.37 -18.59
CA GLY A 90 -0.90 8.73 -18.38
C GLY A 90 -1.32 9.35 -17.04
N ALA A 91 -2.59 9.21 -16.64
CA ALA A 91 -3.09 9.84 -15.42
C ALA A 91 -2.50 9.18 -14.16
N ASN A 92 -2.38 7.85 -14.16
CA ASN A 92 -1.74 7.13 -13.05
C ASN A 92 -0.23 7.44 -12.99
N ALA A 93 0.45 7.53 -14.13
CA ALA A 93 1.87 7.87 -14.19
C ALA A 93 2.15 9.27 -13.63
N ALA A 94 1.29 10.23 -13.97
CA ALA A 94 1.36 11.58 -13.43
C ALA A 94 1.14 11.57 -11.91
N LEU A 95 0.09 10.88 -11.42
CA LEU A 95 -0.23 10.77 -9.98
C LEU A 95 0.92 10.18 -9.17
N ILE A 96 1.42 9.01 -9.58
CA ILE A 96 2.51 8.31 -8.90
C ILE A 96 3.75 9.21 -8.86
N THR A 97 4.10 9.84 -9.98
CA THR A 97 5.27 10.72 -10.06
C THR A 97 5.13 11.94 -9.14
N ALA A 98 4.00 12.66 -9.22
CA ALA A 98 3.79 13.86 -8.41
C ALA A 98 3.79 13.55 -6.90
N CYS A 99 3.11 12.49 -6.47
CA CYS A 99 3.07 12.10 -5.06
C CYS A 99 4.46 11.66 -4.54
N ILE A 100 5.22 10.87 -5.29
CA ILE A 100 6.56 10.43 -4.86
C ILE A 100 7.53 11.62 -4.85
N MET A 101 7.49 12.52 -5.84
CA MET A 101 8.32 13.73 -5.84
C MET A 101 7.99 14.66 -4.68
N TYR A 102 6.71 14.80 -4.32
CA TYR A 102 6.28 15.53 -3.13
C TYR A 102 6.88 14.94 -1.85
N LEU A 103 6.75 13.62 -1.65
CA LEU A 103 7.30 12.93 -0.48
C LEU A 103 8.85 12.93 -0.46
N ALA A 104 9.49 13.02 -1.62
CA ALA A 104 10.94 13.19 -1.75
C ALA A 104 11.42 14.61 -1.37
N GLY A 105 10.52 15.57 -1.16
CA GLY A 105 10.83 16.91 -0.66
C GLY A 105 10.52 18.06 -1.64
N SER A 106 9.83 17.79 -2.76
CA SER A 106 9.33 18.87 -3.62
C SER A 106 8.18 19.63 -2.95
N ALA A 107 8.12 20.94 -3.17
CA ALA A 107 6.89 21.70 -2.92
C ALA A 107 5.78 21.24 -3.88
N ALA A 108 4.51 21.37 -3.50
CA ALA A 108 3.38 21.11 -4.39
C ALA A 108 3.12 22.27 -5.37
N GLN A 109 3.53 23.49 -5.01
CA GLN A 109 3.39 24.70 -5.81
C GLN A 109 4.44 25.76 -5.45
N VAL A 110 4.63 26.75 -6.33
CA VAL A 110 5.50 27.91 -6.08
C VAL A 110 4.87 28.91 -5.09
N GLY A 111 3.54 29.00 -5.07
CA GLY A 111 2.81 29.95 -4.22
C GLY A 111 2.80 31.39 -4.73
N ILE A 112 2.98 31.61 -6.04
CA ILE A 112 2.89 32.95 -6.66
C ILE A 112 1.89 32.89 -7.84
N PRO A 113 0.88 33.79 -7.90
CA PRO A 113 -0.15 33.74 -8.94
C PRO A 113 0.37 33.93 -10.39
N ALA A 114 1.34 34.83 -10.59
CA ALA A 114 2.02 34.99 -11.88
C ALA A 114 3.11 33.92 -12.04
N GLY A 115 3.12 33.16 -13.15
CA GLY A 115 4.08 32.07 -13.35
C GLY A 115 3.76 30.78 -12.57
N ASN A 116 2.50 30.61 -12.18
CA ASN A 116 1.99 29.52 -11.34
C ASN A 116 2.41 28.12 -11.84
N ARG A 117 3.40 27.52 -11.17
CA ARG A 117 3.84 26.14 -11.39
C ARG A 117 3.33 25.27 -10.25
N LYS A 118 2.60 24.22 -10.61
CA LYS A 118 2.07 23.21 -9.69
C LYS A 118 2.56 21.83 -10.08
N LEU A 119 3.00 21.05 -9.10
CA LEU A 119 3.59 19.74 -9.29
C LEU A 119 2.65 18.80 -10.06
N GLY A 120 1.36 18.77 -9.66
CA GLY A 120 0.34 17.96 -10.34
C GLY A 120 0.10 18.38 -11.78
N ALA A 121 -0.01 19.68 -12.05
CA ALA A 121 -0.24 20.19 -13.41
C ALA A 121 0.95 19.89 -14.34
N THR A 122 2.17 20.08 -13.86
CA THR A 122 3.39 19.75 -14.62
C THR A 122 3.44 18.26 -14.94
N ALA A 123 3.18 17.40 -13.96
CA ALA A 123 3.19 15.94 -14.15
C ALA A 123 2.14 15.50 -15.18
N ARG A 124 0.92 16.06 -15.10
CA ARG A 124 -0.15 15.83 -16.07
C ARG A 124 0.26 16.22 -17.49
N MET A 125 0.80 17.42 -17.66
CA MET A 125 1.20 17.94 -18.97
C MET A 125 2.34 17.10 -19.58
N LEU A 126 3.35 16.73 -18.78
CA LEU A 126 4.43 15.85 -19.23
C LEU A 126 3.95 14.44 -19.55
N ALA A 127 2.92 13.94 -18.86
CA ALA A 127 2.31 12.65 -19.15
C ALA A 127 1.43 12.64 -20.42
N GLY A 128 1.07 13.83 -20.92
CA GLY A 128 0.19 14.01 -22.07
C GLY A 128 -1.28 13.74 -21.73
N VAL A 129 -1.73 14.21 -20.56
CA VAL A 129 -3.05 13.91 -19.99
C VAL A 129 -3.94 15.15 -19.99
N ASP A 130 -5.19 14.98 -20.39
CA ASP A 130 -6.18 16.06 -20.31
C ASP A 130 -6.59 16.33 -18.85
N ARG A 131 -6.95 17.59 -18.59
CA ARG A 131 -7.50 17.95 -17.28
C ARG A 131 -8.87 17.31 -17.13
N SER A 132 -9.12 16.68 -15.99
CA SER A 132 -10.45 16.19 -15.58
C SER A 132 -10.90 16.89 -14.30
N GLY A 133 -12.20 16.91 -14.04
CA GLY A 133 -12.74 17.43 -12.79
C GLY A 133 -12.60 16.41 -11.64
N VAL A 134 -12.49 16.89 -10.40
CA VAL A 134 -12.28 16.03 -9.22
C VAL A 134 -13.39 15.00 -9.06
N ALA A 135 -14.63 15.33 -9.45
CA ALA A 135 -15.77 14.40 -9.40
C ALA A 135 -15.53 13.03 -10.09
N ALA A 136 -14.61 12.97 -11.06
CA ALA A 136 -14.28 11.75 -11.79
C ALA A 136 -13.22 10.87 -11.08
N ILE A 137 -12.53 11.40 -10.06
CA ILE A 137 -11.49 10.68 -9.33
C ILE A 137 -12.15 9.63 -8.43
N PRO A 138 -11.85 8.32 -8.60
CA PRO A 138 -12.38 7.27 -7.75
C PRO A 138 -11.65 7.21 -6.40
N THR A 139 -12.22 6.52 -5.42
CA THR A 139 -11.46 5.97 -4.30
C THR A 139 -10.67 4.73 -4.76
N ALA A 140 -9.69 4.29 -3.96
CA ALA A 140 -9.18 2.93 -4.10
C ALA A 140 -10.30 1.89 -3.91
N LYS A 141 -10.03 0.65 -4.33
CA LYS A 141 -10.95 -0.47 -4.13
C LYS A 141 -10.86 -0.94 -2.66
N MET A 142 -11.91 -0.67 -1.88
CA MET A 142 -12.06 -1.12 -0.48
C MET A 142 -13.32 -2.01 -0.38
N ASN A 143 -13.33 -3.11 -1.13
CA ASN A 143 -14.49 -3.97 -1.45
C ASN A 143 -15.55 -3.31 -2.35
N ASN A 144 -15.91 -2.06 -2.09
CA ASN A 144 -16.63 -1.17 -3.00
C ASN A 144 -15.72 0.00 -3.42
N LYS A 145 -16.25 0.86 -4.29
CA LYS A 145 -15.61 2.12 -4.66
C LYS A 145 -16.67 3.18 -4.91
N ILE A 146 -16.34 4.42 -4.58
CA ILE A 146 -17.11 5.61 -4.95
C ILE A 146 -16.18 6.58 -5.69
N SER A 147 -16.70 7.68 -6.22
CA SER A 147 -15.86 8.79 -6.69
C SER A 147 -15.91 9.97 -5.73
N ALA A 148 -15.13 11.01 -6.00
CA ALA A 148 -15.19 12.27 -5.25
C ALA A 148 -16.46 13.10 -5.54
N PHE A 149 -17.37 12.58 -6.37
CA PHE A 149 -18.62 13.26 -6.70
C PHE A 149 -19.45 13.69 -5.46
N PRO A 150 -19.56 12.93 -4.36
CA PRO A 150 -20.26 13.38 -3.15
C PRO A 150 -19.70 14.68 -2.58
N ALA A 151 -18.37 14.85 -2.52
CA ALA A 151 -17.75 16.10 -2.09
C ALA A 151 -18.13 17.26 -3.01
N VAL A 152 -17.96 17.08 -4.33
CA VAL A 152 -18.29 18.10 -5.33
C VAL A 152 -19.76 18.48 -5.26
N LEU A 153 -20.66 17.50 -5.15
CA LEU A 153 -22.10 17.71 -5.04
C LEU A 153 -22.47 18.50 -3.78
N ALA A 154 -21.94 18.09 -2.62
CA ALA A 154 -22.26 18.73 -1.34
C ALA A 154 -21.78 20.19 -1.31
N ILE A 155 -20.57 20.47 -1.78
CA ILE A 155 -20.03 21.82 -1.85
C ILE A 155 -20.86 22.68 -2.82
N ASN A 156 -21.22 22.16 -3.99
CA ASN A 156 -22.05 22.90 -4.96
C ASN A 156 -23.46 23.18 -4.44
N LYS A 157 -24.07 22.24 -3.71
CA LYS A 157 -25.35 22.49 -3.04
C LYS A 157 -25.25 23.62 -2.02
N ALA A 158 -24.25 23.57 -1.14
CA ALA A 158 -24.04 24.62 -0.15
C ALA A 158 -23.79 25.99 -0.80
N MET A 159 -23.08 26.02 -1.94
CA MET A 159 -22.86 27.23 -2.72
C MET A 159 -24.16 27.80 -3.30
N LEU A 160 -25.01 26.95 -3.89
CA LEU A 160 -26.30 27.38 -4.46
C LEU A 160 -27.30 27.83 -3.40
N GLU A 161 -27.26 27.22 -2.21
CA GLU A 161 -28.10 27.55 -1.07
C GLU A 161 -27.62 28.79 -0.30
N GLY A 162 -26.41 29.30 -0.62
CA GLY A 162 -25.81 30.43 0.09
C GLY A 162 -25.35 30.09 1.51
N THR A 163 -25.03 28.81 1.76
CA THR A 163 -24.57 28.29 3.07
C THR A 163 -23.08 27.96 3.08
N LEU A 164 -22.39 28.07 1.93
CA LEU A 164 -20.94 27.89 1.84
C LEU A 164 -20.17 29.11 2.39
N SER A 165 -20.72 30.32 2.26
CA SER A 165 -20.18 31.57 2.78
C SER A 165 -21.31 32.45 3.30
N THR A 166 -21.03 33.24 4.33
CA THR A 166 -21.92 34.29 4.84
C THR A 166 -22.01 35.50 3.91
N LEU A 167 -21.12 35.61 2.93
CA LEU A 167 -21.09 36.67 1.93
C LEU A 167 -21.81 36.26 0.64
N ASP A 168 -22.44 37.23 -0.01
CA ASP A 168 -23.20 37.03 -1.24
C ASP A 168 -22.52 37.70 -2.42
N GLY A 169 -22.14 36.90 -3.43
CA GLY A 169 -21.50 37.36 -4.66
C GLY A 169 -22.33 38.39 -5.44
N ARG A 170 -23.66 38.42 -5.27
CA ARG A 170 -24.55 39.44 -5.88
C ARG A 170 -24.32 40.85 -5.33
N ASN A 171 -23.72 40.95 -4.14
CA ASN A 171 -23.39 42.22 -3.51
C ASN A 171 -21.99 42.74 -3.89
N VAL A 172 -21.21 41.99 -4.69
CA VAL A 172 -19.91 42.45 -5.17
C VAL A 172 -20.12 43.62 -6.14
N PRO A 173 -19.62 44.84 -5.84
CA PRO A 173 -19.85 45.99 -6.70
C PRO A 173 -19.19 45.82 -8.08
N MET A 174 -19.76 46.50 -9.08
CA MET A 174 -19.16 46.57 -10.41
C MET A 174 -17.71 47.08 -10.32
N ASN A 175 -16.80 46.45 -11.07
CA ASN A 175 -15.36 46.73 -11.10
C ASN A 175 -14.54 46.31 -9.87
N VAL A 176 -15.14 45.64 -8.87
CA VAL A 176 -14.37 45.03 -7.76
C VAL A 176 -13.91 43.61 -8.14
N GLY A 177 -14.83 42.79 -8.64
CA GLY A 177 -14.56 41.39 -8.99
C GLY A 177 -13.54 41.20 -10.12
N GLY A 178 -12.78 40.11 -10.06
CA GLY A 178 -11.82 39.70 -11.11
C GLY A 178 -10.49 40.47 -11.13
N GLY A 179 -10.29 41.41 -10.20
CA GLY A 179 -9.06 42.20 -10.07
C GLY A 179 -8.45 42.16 -8.67
N PRO A 180 -7.30 42.84 -8.47
CA PRO A 180 -6.59 42.86 -7.20
C PRO A 180 -7.38 43.52 -6.07
N LEU A 181 -8.39 44.35 -6.37
CA LEU A 181 -9.26 44.92 -5.34
C LEU A 181 -10.16 43.88 -4.65
N TYR A 182 -10.51 42.81 -5.37
CA TYR A 182 -11.12 41.63 -4.75
C TYR A 182 -10.04 40.75 -4.12
N GLY A 183 -8.99 40.48 -4.89
CA GLY A 183 -8.00 39.48 -4.56
C GLY A 183 -7.08 39.87 -3.40
N HIS A 184 -6.32 40.96 -3.54
CA HIS A 184 -5.32 41.41 -2.57
C HIS A 184 -5.88 42.44 -1.60
N SER A 185 -7.08 42.19 -1.10
CA SER A 185 -7.75 43.04 -0.12
C SER A 185 -8.42 42.19 0.94
N ALA A 186 -8.89 42.86 2.00
CA ALA A 186 -9.64 42.21 3.07
C ALA A 186 -10.83 41.37 2.54
N LEU A 187 -11.50 41.80 1.46
CA LEU A 187 -12.61 41.04 0.90
C LEU A 187 -12.18 39.62 0.51
N GLY A 188 -11.06 39.47 -0.20
CA GLY A 188 -10.52 38.17 -0.60
C GLY A 188 -9.79 37.46 0.53
N GLU A 189 -8.71 38.09 1.01
CA GLU A 189 -7.71 37.49 1.92
C GLU A 189 -8.25 37.31 3.33
N ASP A 190 -9.08 38.22 3.84
CA ASP A 190 -9.55 38.16 5.24
C ASP A 190 -10.92 37.49 5.41
N TYR A 191 -11.80 37.62 4.41
CA TYR A 191 -13.19 37.14 4.53
C TYR A 191 -13.52 35.98 3.60
N VAL A 192 -13.44 36.17 2.28
CA VAL A 192 -13.99 35.20 1.32
C VAL A 192 -13.18 33.90 1.30
N TRP A 193 -11.86 33.96 1.04
CA TRP A 193 -11.09 32.73 0.85
C TRP A 193 -10.93 31.90 2.12
N PRO A 194 -10.68 32.48 3.31
CA PRO A 194 -10.66 31.70 4.55
C PRO A 194 -11.99 30.99 4.82
N GLU A 195 -13.11 31.70 4.69
CA GLU A 195 -14.43 31.13 4.96
C GLU A 195 -14.78 30.00 3.97
N LEU A 196 -14.57 30.23 2.66
CA LEU A 196 -14.80 29.22 1.64
C LEU A 196 -13.88 28.00 1.82
N ALA A 197 -12.61 28.21 2.15
CA ALA A 197 -11.65 27.14 2.40
C ALA A 197 -12.10 26.25 3.55
N VAL A 198 -12.41 26.86 4.71
CA VAL A 198 -12.80 26.12 5.92
C VAL A 198 -14.13 25.40 5.72
N ASN A 199 -15.18 26.10 5.24
CA ASN A 199 -16.49 25.50 5.06
C ASN A 199 -16.50 24.43 3.96
N GLY A 200 -15.89 24.73 2.82
CA GLY A 200 -15.87 23.81 1.68
C GLY A 200 -15.12 22.52 1.99
N ALA A 201 -13.95 22.62 2.65
CA ALA A 201 -13.19 21.44 3.07
C ALA A 201 -13.96 20.57 4.08
N ARG A 202 -14.60 21.19 5.08
CA ARG A 202 -15.44 20.49 6.07
C ARG A 202 -16.62 19.77 5.40
N ILE A 203 -17.38 20.48 4.56
CA ILE A 203 -18.54 19.93 3.86
C ILE A 203 -18.12 18.79 2.92
N GLY A 204 -17.08 19.00 2.11
CA GLY A 204 -16.59 18.01 1.16
C GLY A 204 -16.06 16.75 1.84
N THR A 205 -15.27 16.91 2.91
CA THR A 205 -14.70 15.79 3.66
C THR A 205 -15.80 14.97 4.34
N GLN A 206 -16.74 15.62 5.03
CA GLN A 206 -17.86 14.92 5.67
C GLN A 206 -18.72 14.16 4.66
N ALA A 207 -19.01 14.77 3.51
CA ALA A 207 -19.78 14.12 2.46
C ALA A 207 -19.10 12.85 1.92
N MET A 208 -17.75 12.82 1.87
CA MET A 208 -17.01 11.62 1.49
C MET A 208 -17.10 10.53 2.56
N LEU A 209 -16.93 10.87 3.84
CA LEU A 209 -17.05 9.92 4.95
C LEU A 209 -18.44 9.27 4.96
N ASP A 210 -19.49 10.09 4.84
CA ASP A 210 -20.87 9.64 4.82
C ASP A 210 -21.16 8.76 3.58
N ALA A 211 -20.62 9.14 2.42
CA ALA A 211 -20.80 8.35 1.20
C ALA A 211 -20.08 7.00 1.25
N MET A 212 -18.88 6.93 1.85
CA MET A 212 -18.18 5.67 2.08
C MET A 212 -19.00 4.76 3.00
N ALA A 213 -19.47 5.29 4.14
CA ALA A 213 -20.33 4.55 5.06
C ALA A 213 -21.62 4.07 4.38
N GLY A 214 -22.28 4.94 3.62
CA GLY A 214 -23.48 4.63 2.86
C GLY A 214 -23.27 3.60 1.75
N ALA A 215 -22.05 3.46 1.25
CA ALA A 215 -21.64 2.41 0.32
C ALA A 215 -21.17 1.12 1.02
N VAL A 216 -21.39 0.99 2.33
CA VAL A 216 -20.97 -0.15 3.17
C VAL A 216 -19.45 -0.34 3.09
N MET A 217 -18.72 0.77 3.06
CA MET A 217 -17.26 0.82 3.18
C MET A 217 -16.91 1.36 4.56
N VAL A 218 -15.81 0.85 5.14
CA VAL A 218 -15.20 1.54 6.30
C VAL A 218 -14.75 2.92 5.81
N PRO A 219 -15.21 4.02 6.42
CA PRO A 219 -14.76 5.35 6.04
C PRO A 219 -13.24 5.45 6.15
N HIS A 220 -12.59 5.97 5.10
CA HIS A 220 -11.14 6.13 5.05
C HIS A 220 -10.77 7.61 5.20
N PRO A 221 -10.35 8.05 6.41
CA PRO A 221 -10.19 9.47 6.75
C PRO A 221 -9.27 10.25 5.80
N PHE A 222 -8.10 9.69 5.48
CA PHE A 222 -7.12 10.36 4.60
C PHE A 222 -7.66 10.58 3.19
N THR A 223 -8.23 9.55 2.57
CA THR A 223 -8.80 9.67 1.21
C THR A 223 -9.99 10.63 1.21
N ALA A 224 -10.85 10.60 2.23
CA ALA A 224 -11.97 11.53 2.35
C ALA A 224 -11.49 12.99 2.47
N ALA A 225 -10.48 13.24 3.32
CA ALA A 225 -9.90 14.57 3.53
C ALA A 225 -9.26 15.11 2.25
N VAL A 226 -8.43 14.31 1.57
CA VAL A 226 -7.73 14.74 0.35
C VAL A 226 -8.72 14.98 -0.80
N LEU A 227 -9.74 14.13 -0.98
CA LEU A 227 -10.74 14.33 -2.03
C LEU A 227 -11.66 15.52 -1.73
N GLY A 228 -12.03 15.72 -0.46
CA GLY A 228 -12.74 16.92 0.00
C GLY A 228 -11.94 18.20 -0.24
N ALA A 229 -10.66 18.17 0.09
CA ALA A 229 -9.71 19.26 -0.16
C ALA A 229 -9.58 19.56 -1.67
N ALA A 230 -9.36 18.53 -2.50
CA ALA A 230 -9.26 18.68 -3.94
C ALA A 230 -10.52 19.34 -4.54
N ALA A 231 -11.72 18.94 -4.08
CA ALA A 231 -12.99 19.46 -4.57
C ALA A 231 -13.18 20.96 -4.29
N ILE A 232 -12.87 21.44 -3.07
CA ILE A 232 -12.96 22.89 -2.78
C ILE A 232 -11.86 23.69 -3.49
N LEU A 233 -10.68 23.11 -3.67
CA LEU A 233 -9.57 23.74 -4.38
C LEU A 233 -9.81 23.87 -5.91
N GLU A 234 -10.84 23.23 -6.48
CA GLU A 234 -11.31 23.54 -7.84
C GLU A 234 -12.06 24.88 -7.91
N ILE A 235 -12.58 25.38 -6.78
CA ILE A 235 -13.42 26.58 -6.72
C ILE A 235 -12.62 27.79 -6.26
N ILE A 236 -11.80 27.65 -5.21
CA ILE A 236 -11.07 28.76 -4.60
C ILE A 236 -9.66 28.94 -5.19
N HIS A 237 -9.08 30.14 -5.03
CA HIS A 237 -7.70 30.39 -5.43
C HIS A 237 -6.74 29.73 -4.43
N PRO A 238 -5.97 28.68 -4.82
CA PRO A 238 -5.12 27.91 -3.89
C PRO A 238 -3.84 28.61 -3.42
N ASP A 239 -3.45 29.68 -4.12
CA ASP A 239 -2.28 30.50 -3.83
C ASP A 239 -2.69 31.80 -3.11
N ALA A 240 -3.98 31.96 -2.77
CA ALA A 240 -4.45 33.10 -2.01
C ALA A 240 -3.78 33.13 -0.63
N GLU A 241 -3.26 34.30 -0.27
CA GLU A 241 -2.84 34.59 1.09
C GLU A 241 -4.05 34.57 2.03
N VAL A 242 -3.76 34.37 3.31
CA VAL A 242 -4.77 34.29 4.38
C VAL A 242 -4.39 35.27 5.50
N PRO A 243 -5.32 35.62 6.41
CA PRO A 243 -5.04 36.63 7.41
C PRO A 243 -3.90 36.19 8.34
N GLU A 244 -3.13 37.15 8.88
CA GLU A 244 -1.97 36.87 9.74
C GLU A 244 -2.32 36.02 10.99
N GLY A 245 -3.57 36.05 11.44
CA GLY A 245 -4.05 35.20 12.54
C GLY A 245 -4.07 33.70 12.21
N GLU A 246 -4.06 33.34 10.93
CA GLU A 246 -4.07 31.96 10.45
C GLU A 246 -2.66 31.43 10.10
N GLY A 247 -1.66 32.31 10.05
CA GLY A 247 -0.28 31.95 9.77
C GLY A 247 0.57 33.10 9.25
N VAL A 248 1.71 32.76 8.65
CA VAL A 248 2.66 33.77 8.16
C VAL A 248 2.27 34.18 6.74
N TYR A 249 1.99 35.47 6.56
CA TYR A 249 1.73 36.05 5.23
C TYR A 249 2.89 35.76 4.26
N GLY A 250 2.58 35.34 3.04
CA GLY A 250 3.55 34.89 2.04
C GLY A 250 4.01 33.43 2.20
N ARG A 251 3.48 32.70 3.19
CA ARG A 251 3.84 31.29 3.44
C ARG A 251 2.63 30.41 3.69
N THR A 252 1.60 30.94 4.35
CA THR A 252 0.34 30.24 4.59
C THR A 252 -0.64 30.63 3.50
N SER A 253 -1.13 29.64 2.76
CA SER A 253 -2.13 29.86 1.73
C SER A 253 -3.47 29.21 2.08
N SER A 254 -4.49 29.54 1.31
CA SER A 254 -5.81 28.91 1.37
C SER A 254 -5.75 27.38 1.28
N ALA A 255 -4.77 26.80 0.57
CA ALA A 255 -4.55 25.36 0.53
C ALA A 255 -4.23 24.75 1.91
N TYR A 256 -3.47 25.48 2.74
CA TYR A 256 -3.19 25.05 4.11
C TYR A 256 -4.47 25.06 4.96
N LEU A 257 -5.31 26.09 4.85
CA LEU A 257 -6.58 26.16 5.58
C LEU A 257 -7.56 25.07 5.17
N VAL A 258 -7.62 24.78 3.87
CA VAL A 258 -8.36 23.62 3.35
C VAL A 258 -7.88 22.34 4.02
N GLY A 259 -6.57 22.11 4.03
CA GLY A 259 -5.97 20.94 4.67
C GLY A 259 -6.29 20.85 6.15
N LYS A 260 -6.12 21.95 6.90
CA LYS A 260 -6.40 22.05 8.35
C LYS A 260 -7.86 21.69 8.67
N SER A 261 -8.81 22.26 7.92
CA SER A 261 -10.24 21.97 8.09
C SER A 261 -10.60 20.52 7.71
N ALA A 262 -10.02 20.00 6.62
CA ALA A 262 -10.22 18.61 6.19
C ALA A 262 -9.66 17.60 7.22
N VAL A 263 -8.46 17.84 7.76
CA VAL A 263 -7.82 17.03 8.81
C VAL A 263 -8.68 16.97 10.07
N ALA A 264 -9.12 18.15 10.55
CA ALA A 264 -9.98 18.22 11.73
C ALA A 264 -11.32 17.49 11.52
N THR A 265 -11.92 17.63 10.32
CA THR A 265 -13.18 16.97 9.98
C THR A 265 -13.02 15.45 9.89
N ALA A 266 -11.90 14.98 9.33
CA ALA A 266 -11.62 13.55 9.18
C ALA A 266 -11.13 12.87 10.46
N GLY A 267 -10.77 13.64 11.50
CA GLY A 267 -10.19 13.10 12.73
C GLY A 267 -8.77 12.56 12.54
N LEU A 268 -8.01 13.13 11.59
CA LEU A 268 -6.61 12.78 11.37
C LEU A 268 -5.72 13.47 12.43
N PRO A 269 -4.55 12.87 12.77
CA PRO A 269 -3.60 13.49 13.70
C PRO A 269 -3.00 14.78 13.11
N GLU A 270 -2.57 15.70 13.96
CA GLU A 270 -1.95 16.98 13.55
C GLU A 270 -0.64 16.77 12.79
N GLU A 271 0.13 15.75 13.17
CA GLU A 271 1.37 15.35 12.51
C GLU A 271 1.36 13.87 12.19
N VAL A 272 2.07 13.51 11.12
CA VAL A 272 2.37 12.13 10.74
C VAL A 272 3.87 11.95 10.54
N HIS A 273 4.38 10.75 10.81
CA HIS A 273 5.81 10.47 10.84
C HIS A 273 6.18 9.44 9.79
N PHE A 274 7.18 9.74 8.96
CA PHE A 274 7.71 8.74 8.04
C PHE A 274 8.26 7.53 8.81
N LYS A 275 7.91 6.32 8.37
CA LYS A 275 8.54 5.08 8.83
C LYS A 275 10.04 5.14 8.59
N VAL A 276 10.81 4.53 9.49
CA VAL A 276 12.29 4.52 9.52
C VAL A 276 12.93 5.89 9.80
N THR A 277 12.59 6.94 9.06
CA THR A 277 13.26 8.24 9.22
C THR A 277 12.75 9.04 10.42
N GLY A 278 11.50 8.83 10.85
CA GLY A 278 10.86 9.58 11.93
C GLY A 278 10.64 11.05 11.61
N GLU A 279 10.80 11.46 10.34
CA GLU A 279 10.56 12.83 9.92
C GLU A 279 9.06 13.15 10.08
N ALA A 280 8.76 14.15 10.91
CA ALA A 280 7.42 14.66 11.14
C ALA A 280 6.96 15.52 9.96
N VAL A 281 5.69 15.38 9.61
CA VAL A 281 5.02 16.12 8.55
C VAL A 281 3.73 16.68 9.12
N ASP A 282 3.52 17.99 8.96
CA ASP A 282 2.25 18.65 9.24
C ASP A 282 1.15 18.05 8.33
N THR A 283 0.17 17.38 8.94
CA THR A 283 -0.89 16.67 8.22
C THR A 283 -1.79 17.65 7.46
N ALA A 284 -2.02 18.86 7.97
CA ALA A 284 -2.80 19.89 7.27
C ALA A 284 -2.10 20.30 5.98
N LYS A 285 -0.77 20.51 6.04
CA LYS A 285 0.02 20.78 4.85
C LYS A 285 -0.03 19.63 3.85
N LEU A 286 0.17 18.40 4.33
CA LEU A 286 0.09 17.18 3.52
C LEU A 286 -1.24 17.07 2.78
N VAL A 287 -2.37 17.18 3.49
CA VAL A 287 -3.70 17.03 2.89
C VAL A 287 -4.00 18.14 1.87
N GLY A 288 -3.66 19.39 2.20
CA GLY A 288 -3.86 20.52 1.30
C GLY A 288 -3.04 20.39 0.01
N ASP A 289 -1.74 20.11 0.15
CA ASP A 289 -0.80 19.95 -0.97
C ASP A 289 -1.17 18.76 -1.86
N VAL A 290 -1.55 17.63 -1.28
CA VAL A 290 -1.98 16.45 -2.05
C VAL A 290 -3.35 16.69 -2.70
N GLY A 291 -4.24 17.44 -2.07
CA GLY A 291 -5.48 17.91 -2.70
C GLY A 291 -5.22 18.77 -3.95
N LEU A 292 -4.20 19.64 -3.90
CA LEU A 292 -3.73 20.39 -5.08
C LEU A 292 -3.17 19.49 -6.17
N ILE A 293 -2.43 18.44 -5.81
CA ILE A 293 -1.94 17.47 -6.79
C ILE A 293 -3.13 16.81 -7.50
N LEU A 294 -4.10 16.28 -6.73
CA LEU A 294 -5.23 15.54 -7.29
C LEU A 294 -6.12 16.39 -8.21
N LYS A 295 -6.40 17.65 -7.87
CA LYS A 295 -7.25 18.49 -8.74
C LYS A 295 -6.62 18.78 -10.10
N ASP A 296 -5.29 18.70 -10.21
CA ASP A 296 -4.54 19.07 -11.41
C ASP A 296 -4.05 17.88 -12.24
N ILE A 297 -4.11 16.64 -11.71
CA ILE A 297 -3.46 15.46 -12.29
C ILE A 297 -4.24 14.80 -13.44
N GLY A 298 -5.53 15.11 -13.58
CA GLY A 298 -6.46 14.42 -14.48
C GLY A 298 -7.36 13.43 -13.72
N ALA A 299 -7.86 12.40 -14.40
CA ALA A 299 -8.68 11.36 -13.78
C ALA A 299 -7.88 10.05 -13.67
N PRO A 300 -7.20 9.80 -12.53
CA PRO A 300 -6.55 8.52 -12.30
C PRO A 300 -7.59 7.40 -12.21
N SER A 301 -7.17 6.19 -12.54
CA SER A 301 -8.00 5.00 -12.41
C SER A 301 -8.11 4.55 -10.95
N VAL A 302 -9.00 3.58 -10.68
CA VAL A 302 -9.08 2.92 -9.36
C VAL A 302 -7.73 2.32 -8.96
N ILE A 303 -7.01 1.73 -9.92
CA ILE A 303 -5.71 1.12 -9.68
C ILE A 303 -4.64 2.21 -9.40
N GLY A 304 -4.76 3.37 -10.05
CA GLY A 304 -3.93 4.54 -9.72
C GLY A 304 -4.18 5.03 -8.30
N MET A 305 -5.43 5.04 -7.85
CA MET A 305 -5.79 5.44 -6.49
C MET A 305 -5.44 4.37 -5.44
N MET A 306 -5.38 3.09 -5.81
CA MET A 306 -4.77 2.06 -4.96
C MET A 306 -3.27 2.30 -4.80
N ALA A 307 -2.55 2.63 -5.88
CA ALA A 307 -1.13 2.98 -5.78
C ALA A 307 -0.90 4.26 -4.98
N PHE A 308 -1.80 5.24 -5.07
CA PHE A 308 -1.80 6.41 -4.21
C PHE A 308 -1.87 6.03 -2.73
N ASP A 309 -2.82 5.17 -2.33
CA ASP A 309 -2.92 4.72 -0.94
C ASP A 309 -1.63 4.00 -0.49
N GLU A 310 -1.05 3.15 -1.35
CA GLU A 310 0.23 2.46 -1.03
C GLU A 310 1.44 3.40 -0.94
N ILE A 311 1.47 4.50 -1.71
CA ILE A 311 2.52 5.54 -1.61
C ILE A 311 2.45 6.22 -0.24
N PHE A 312 1.24 6.55 0.23
CA PHE A 312 1.03 7.21 1.52
C PHE A 312 1.02 6.24 2.72
N SER A 313 1.11 4.94 2.49
CA SER A 313 1.36 3.92 3.53
C SER A 313 2.77 3.98 4.13
N CYS A 314 3.58 4.96 3.73
CA CYS A 314 4.91 5.22 4.29
C CYS A 314 4.90 5.86 5.70
N PHE A 315 3.75 6.27 6.22
CA PHE A 315 3.63 6.89 7.54
C PHE A 315 3.38 5.86 8.67
N GLN A 316 3.90 6.15 9.86
CA GLN A 316 3.84 5.27 11.04
C GLN A 316 2.41 5.14 11.58
N GLU A 317 1.61 6.19 11.45
CA GLU A 317 0.23 6.28 11.94
C GLU A 317 -0.76 5.45 11.13
N GLY A 318 -0.33 4.87 10.00
CA GLY A 318 -1.19 4.00 9.18
C GLY A 318 -2.35 4.75 8.53
N ILE A 319 -2.13 5.98 8.07
CA ILE A 319 -3.18 6.84 7.51
C ILE A 319 -3.71 6.37 6.14
N ALA A 320 -2.99 5.49 5.45
CA ALA A 320 -3.32 5.01 4.11
C ALA A 320 -2.66 3.67 3.78
N GLY A 321 -3.25 2.97 2.80
CA GLY A 321 -2.70 1.78 2.17
C GLY A 321 -2.55 0.59 3.11
N PHE A 322 -2.08 -0.52 2.53
CA PHE A 322 -2.03 -1.79 3.24
C PHE A 322 -0.59 -2.26 3.51
N SER A 323 0.32 -2.03 2.54
CA SER A 323 1.65 -2.65 2.57
C SER A 323 2.64 -2.04 3.57
N GLY A 324 2.33 -0.89 4.17
CA GLY A 324 3.07 -0.33 5.31
C GLY A 324 2.58 -0.84 6.67
N GLY A 325 1.42 -1.48 6.74
CA GLY A 325 0.81 -2.01 7.96
C GLY A 325 1.34 -3.40 8.36
N PRO A 326 0.75 -4.01 9.40
CA PRO A 326 1.23 -5.28 9.94
C PRO A 326 0.90 -6.50 9.10
N VAL A 327 -0.09 -6.38 8.23
CA VAL A 327 -0.50 -7.45 7.32
C VAL A 327 0.36 -7.43 6.06
N ASN A 328 0.71 -8.60 5.56
CA ASN A 328 1.42 -8.80 4.31
C ASN A 328 0.45 -8.77 3.14
N ALA A 329 0.51 -7.68 2.38
CA ALA A 329 -0.30 -7.46 1.19
C ALA A 329 -0.05 -8.52 0.11
N PRO A 330 -1.03 -8.77 -0.78
CA PRO A 330 -0.72 -9.34 -2.08
C PRO A 330 0.38 -8.53 -2.75
N LEU A 331 1.27 -9.18 -3.49
CA LEU A 331 2.43 -8.53 -4.11
C LEU A 331 2.05 -7.35 -5.02
N GLY A 332 0.85 -7.39 -5.61
CA GLY A 332 0.25 -6.29 -6.38
C GLY A 332 0.04 -4.98 -5.60
N HIS A 333 0.14 -5.01 -4.28
CA HIS A 333 -0.04 -3.88 -3.38
C HIS A 333 1.25 -3.48 -2.65
N VAL A 334 2.32 -4.27 -2.74
CA VAL A 334 3.57 -3.98 -2.02
C VAL A 334 4.28 -2.78 -2.66
N GLY A 335 3.98 -1.58 -2.17
CA GLY A 335 4.46 -0.29 -2.70
C GLY A 335 5.08 0.63 -1.64
N ALA A 336 4.64 0.55 -0.39
CA ALA A 336 5.08 1.46 0.69
C ALA A 336 6.60 1.52 0.84
N TYR A 337 7.25 0.35 0.82
CA TYR A 337 8.70 0.24 1.05
C TYR A 337 9.56 0.81 -0.09
N ALA A 338 9.00 1.07 -1.27
CA ALA A 338 9.69 1.86 -2.29
C ALA A 338 9.87 3.32 -1.82
N VAL A 339 8.83 3.91 -1.22
CA VAL A 339 8.84 5.30 -0.74
C VAL A 339 9.61 5.41 0.56
N ILE A 340 9.39 4.49 1.51
CA ILE A 340 10.16 4.41 2.77
C ILE A 340 11.65 4.23 2.45
N GLY A 341 11.98 3.30 1.55
CA GLY A 341 13.35 3.03 1.10
C GLY A 341 14.00 4.23 0.43
N MET A 342 13.29 4.91 -0.49
CA MET A 342 13.75 6.18 -1.08
C MET A 342 14.08 7.21 -0.01
N LYS A 343 13.12 7.48 0.89
CA LYS A 343 13.25 8.55 1.90
C LYS A 343 14.41 8.27 2.86
N ALA A 344 14.54 7.03 3.34
CA ALA A 344 15.63 6.62 4.22
C ALA A 344 16.98 6.66 3.50
N LEU A 345 17.06 6.24 2.23
CA LEU A 345 18.30 6.25 1.48
C LEU A 345 18.80 7.68 1.19
N ILE A 346 17.89 8.60 0.88
CA ILE A 346 18.21 10.04 0.75
C ILE A 346 18.74 10.59 2.09
N LYS A 347 18.04 10.33 3.20
CA LYS A 347 18.46 10.76 4.55
C LYS A 347 19.85 10.24 4.92
N ASN A 348 20.15 8.99 4.56
CA ASN A 348 21.42 8.35 4.84
C ASN A 348 22.50 8.63 3.77
N GLY A 349 22.28 9.59 2.86
CA GLY A 349 23.28 10.00 1.88
C GLY A 349 23.68 8.88 0.89
N GLY A 350 22.77 7.94 0.62
CA GLY A 350 23.04 6.80 -0.27
C GLY A 350 23.65 5.58 0.41
N ASP A 351 23.80 5.56 1.74
CA ASP A 351 24.28 4.37 2.46
C ASP A 351 23.22 3.25 2.46
N ALA A 352 23.33 2.36 1.47
CA ALA A 352 22.41 1.25 1.25
C ALA A 352 22.47 0.20 2.38
N ALA A 353 23.65 -0.06 2.95
CA ALA A 353 23.81 -1.09 3.97
C ALA A 353 23.13 -0.69 5.27
N LYS A 354 23.38 0.55 5.74
CA LYS A 354 22.70 1.11 6.91
C LYS A 354 21.19 1.19 6.70
N THR A 355 20.77 1.75 5.56
CA THR A 355 19.35 1.91 5.24
C THR A 355 18.62 0.56 5.19
N GLY A 356 19.23 -0.46 4.58
CA GLY A 356 18.67 -1.79 4.51
C GLY A 356 18.45 -2.42 5.89
N GLN A 357 19.39 -2.24 6.81
CA GLN A 357 19.26 -2.72 8.19
C GLN A 357 18.10 -2.04 8.94
N GLU A 358 17.96 -0.72 8.79
CA GLU A 358 16.88 0.04 9.42
C GLU A 358 15.50 -0.40 8.89
N ILE A 359 15.38 -0.66 7.59
CA ILE A 359 14.15 -1.14 6.95
C ILE A 359 13.80 -2.55 7.42
N VAL A 360 14.77 -3.47 7.46
CA VAL A 360 14.53 -4.84 7.94
C VAL A 360 14.11 -4.85 9.40
N ALA A 361 14.74 -4.02 10.23
CA ALA A 361 14.38 -3.88 11.64
C ALA A 361 12.94 -3.36 11.80
N GLU A 362 12.57 -2.28 11.09
CA GLU A 362 11.22 -1.72 11.13
C GLU A 362 10.18 -2.71 10.61
N ARG A 363 10.39 -3.30 9.42
CA ARG A 363 9.43 -4.24 8.84
C ARG A 363 9.24 -5.47 9.72
N SER A 364 10.33 -5.99 10.31
CA SER A 364 10.23 -7.15 11.19
C SER A 364 9.49 -6.82 12.48
N ALA A 365 9.69 -5.62 13.03
CA ALA A 365 9.02 -5.17 14.23
C ALA A 365 7.54 -4.84 14.01
N CYS A 366 7.10 -4.56 12.78
CA CYS A 366 5.74 -4.15 12.51
C CYS A 366 4.86 -5.23 11.86
N SER A 367 5.35 -6.44 11.57
CA SER A 367 4.62 -7.45 10.78
C SER A 367 4.10 -8.64 11.61
N PHE A 368 2.94 -9.18 11.26
CA PHE A 368 2.46 -10.45 11.82
C PHE A 368 3.28 -11.66 11.35
N ASP A 369 3.75 -11.63 10.11
CA ASP A 369 4.71 -12.62 9.57
C ASP A 369 5.95 -11.88 9.02
N PRO A 370 6.97 -11.62 9.85
CA PRO A 370 8.20 -10.93 9.47
C PRO A 370 9.01 -11.61 8.36
N GLU A 371 8.95 -12.94 8.25
CA GLU A 371 9.65 -13.66 7.19
C GLU A 371 8.98 -13.41 5.84
N VAL A 372 7.65 -13.55 5.80
CA VAL A 372 6.88 -13.32 4.56
C VAL A 372 6.89 -11.87 4.14
N ALA A 373 6.92 -10.94 5.09
CA ALA A 373 7.14 -9.52 4.82
C ALA A 373 8.42 -9.26 4.01
N GLN A 374 9.55 -9.79 4.48
CA GLN A 374 10.85 -9.62 3.81
C GLN A 374 10.89 -10.35 2.47
N LEU A 375 10.31 -11.55 2.39
CA LEU A 375 10.15 -12.29 1.14
C LEU A 375 9.35 -11.49 0.10
N SER A 376 8.26 -10.84 0.54
CA SER A 376 7.38 -10.07 -0.34
C SER A 376 8.10 -8.85 -0.91
N ILE A 377 8.85 -8.11 -0.08
CA ILE A 377 9.71 -7.01 -0.52
C ILE A 377 10.76 -7.51 -1.51
N ASN A 378 11.49 -8.59 -1.20
CA ASN A 378 12.50 -9.14 -2.11
C ASN A 378 11.90 -9.50 -3.47
N THR A 379 10.77 -10.21 -3.45
CA THR A 379 10.10 -10.75 -4.63
C THR A 379 9.61 -9.62 -5.54
N ILE A 380 8.94 -8.62 -4.98
CA ILE A 380 8.46 -7.48 -5.77
C ILE A 380 9.58 -6.62 -6.32
N CYS A 381 10.62 -6.34 -5.51
CA CYS A 381 11.74 -5.51 -5.94
C CYS A 381 12.55 -6.19 -7.05
N ARG A 382 12.73 -7.53 -7.00
CA ARG A 382 13.38 -8.27 -8.10
C ARG A 382 12.61 -8.15 -9.41
N LYS A 383 11.28 -8.29 -9.37
CA LYS A 383 10.46 -8.11 -10.57
C LYS A 383 10.47 -6.67 -11.08
N ALA A 384 10.42 -5.68 -10.19
CA ALA A 384 10.56 -4.27 -10.57
C ALA A 384 11.95 -3.98 -11.20
N ASN A 385 13.02 -4.63 -10.70
CA ASN A 385 14.39 -4.49 -11.21
C ASN A 385 14.52 -4.95 -12.67
N GLU A 386 13.70 -5.92 -13.12
CA GLU A 386 13.65 -6.36 -14.52
C GLU A 386 13.11 -5.25 -15.45
N LEU A 387 12.23 -4.37 -14.96
CA LEU A 387 11.63 -3.28 -15.72
C LEU A 387 12.52 -2.04 -15.74
N TRP A 388 12.97 -1.62 -14.55
CA TRP A 388 13.86 -0.49 -14.35
C TRP A 388 14.61 -0.60 -13.02
N ARG A 389 15.91 -0.88 -13.14
CA ARG A 389 16.80 -0.99 -11.98
C ARG A 389 17.20 0.35 -11.38
N GLY A 390 17.45 0.37 -10.07
CA GLY A 390 17.92 1.56 -9.39
C GLY A 390 18.29 1.34 -7.92
N PRO A 391 18.69 2.41 -7.23
CA PRO A 391 19.29 2.33 -5.90
C PRO A 391 18.32 1.79 -4.84
N VAL A 392 17.02 2.11 -4.94
CA VAL A 392 16.01 1.67 -3.96
C VAL A 392 15.76 0.17 -4.08
N THR A 393 15.48 -0.33 -5.28
CA THR A 393 15.21 -1.76 -5.46
C THR A 393 16.44 -2.62 -5.18
N ASN A 394 17.64 -2.17 -5.55
CA ASN A 394 18.87 -2.90 -5.25
C ASN A 394 19.09 -3.01 -3.73
N MET A 395 18.97 -1.90 -3.00
CA MET A 395 19.10 -1.89 -1.55
C MET A 395 18.07 -2.81 -0.88
N LEU A 396 16.80 -2.76 -1.29
CA LEU A 396 15.74 -3.60 -0.72
C LEU A 396 15.97 -5.08 -1.02
N ILE A 397 16.45 -5.43 -2.22
CA ILE A 397 16.82 -6.81 -2.57
C ILE A 397 17.93 -7.30 -1.65
N ASP A 398 19.03 -6.56 -1.55
CA ASP A 398 20.19 -6.96 -0.76
C ASP A 398 19.86 -7.08 0.73
N ALA A 399 19.06 -6.14 1.27
CA ALA A 399 18.64 -6.14 2.66
C ALA A 399 17.76 -7.36 3.02
N THR A 400 16.90 -7.80 2.10
CA THR A 400 15.93 -8.88 2.34
C THR A 400 16.40 -10.25 1.85
N GLU A 401 17.52 -10.30 1.13
CA GLU A 401 18.10 -11.54 0.61
C GLU A 401 18.42 -12.57 1.71
N PRO A 402 18.98 -12.20 2.88
CA PRO A 402 19.26 -13.16 3.95
C PRO A 402 18.00 -13.88 4.44
N ALA A 403 16.89 -13.16 4.63
CA ALA A 403 15.63 -13.76 5.04
C ALA A 403 15.09 -14.71 3.97
N ARG A 404 15.20 -14.34 2.69
CA ARG A 404 14.79 -15.22 1.58
C ARG A 404 15.61 -16.50 1.52
N ALA A 405 16.93 -16.38 1.56
CA ALA A 405 17.83 -17.52 1.51
C ALA A 405 17.60 -18.44 2.71
N TRP A 406 17.49 -17.87 3.91
CA TRP A 406 17.23 -18.62 5.14
C TRP A 406 15.88 -19.35 5.12
N ALA A 407 14.82 -18.68 4.66
CA ALA A 407 13.48 -19.26 4.56
C ALA A 407 13.44 -20.51 3.69
N ILE A 408 14.21 -20.52 2.59
CA ILE A 408 14.32 -21.66 1.69
C ILE A 408 15.21 -22.73 2.32
N HIS A 409 16.40 -22.35 2.80
CA HIS A 409 17.38 -23.26 3.39
C HIS A 409 16.79 -24.06 4.56
N ARG A 410 16.21 -23.37 5.56
CA ARG A 410 15.69 -24.00 6.78
C ARG A 410 14.57 -24.99 6.49
N ARG A 411 13.71 -24.69 5.51
CA ARG A 411 12.63 -25.58 5.06
C ARG A 411 13.19 -26.78 4.30
N ALA A 412 14.19 -26.56 3.44
CA ALA A 412 14.84 -27.62 2.68
C ALA A 412 15.57 -28.61 3.59
N GLU A 413 16.34 -28.09 4.56
CA GLU A 413 17.02 -28.87 5.57
C GLU A 413 16.04 -29.68 6.43
N TYR A 414 15.02 -29.02 6.99
CA TYR A 414 14.02 -29.69 7.81
C TYR A 414 13.30 -30.81 7.03
N ALA A 415 12.83 -30.52 5.82
CA ALA A 415 12.13 -31.50 5.00
C ALA A 415 13.03 -32.70 4.66
N TYR A 416 14.31 -32.46 4.36
CA TYR A 416 15.27 -33.53 4.08
C TYR A 416 15.45 -34.44 5.29
N ASP A 417 15.74 -33.85 6.45
CA ASP A 417 16.01 -34.60 7.68
C ASP A 417 14.79 -35.42 8.12
N GLN A 418 13.59 -34.84 8.05
CA GLN A 418 12.35 -35.52 8.39
C GLN A 418 12.00 -36.67 7.42
N MET A 419 12.19 -36.48 6.11
CA MET A 419 11.96 -37.55 5.13
C MET A 419 12.97 -38.69 5.27
N MET A 420 14.19 -38.41 5.73
CA MET A 420 15.19 -39.43 6.04
C MET A 420 14.79 -40.28 7.24
N THR A 421 14.10 -39.69 8.23
CA THR A 421 13.55 -40.41 9.39
C THR A 421 12.19 -41.09 9.13
N GLY A 422 11.64 -40.94 7.93
CA GLY A 422 10.41 -41.62 7.50
C GLY A 422 9.12 -40.81 7.64
N THR A 423 9.20 -39.53 8.00
CA THR A 423 8.05 -38.61 8.03
C THR A 423 7.51 -38.41 6.61
N SER A 424 6.18 -38.39 6.46
CA SER A 424 5.53 -38.20 5.16
C SER A 424 5.69 -36.76 4.65
N LEU A 425 5.56 -36.56 3.33
CA LEU A 425 5.58 -35.22 2.73
C LEU A 425 4.36 -34.41 3.18
N GLU A 426 3.21 -35.07 3.36
CA GLU A 426 1.96 -34.50 3.88
C GLU A 426 2.13 -33.89 5.28
N ASP A 427 2.75 -34.63 6.20
CA ASP A 427 2.95 -34.19 7.59
C ASP A 427 3.91 -33.01 7.66
N ILE A 428 4.96 -33.00 6.82
CA ILE A 428 5.93 -31.90 6.75
C ILE A 428 5.24 -30.60 6.29
N VAL A 429 4.42 -30.67 5.24
CA VAL A 429 3.70 -29.50 4.72
C VAL A 429 2.65 -29.01 5.70
N SER A 430 1.89 -29.92 6.32
CA SER A 430 0.88 -29.56 7.31
C SER A 430 1.52 -28.84 8.50
N LYS A 431 2.66 -29.34 8.98
CA LYS A 431 3.43 -28.69 10.03
C LYS A 431 3.88 -27.28 9.65
N PHE A 432 4.36 -27.06 8.43
CA PHE A 432 4.79 -25.72 8.02
C PHE A 432 3.65 -24.70 7.98
N ASP A 433 2.44 -25.15 7.66
CA ASP A 433 1.24 -24.30 7.73
C ASP A 433 0.84 -24.05 9.20
N ASP A 434 0.86 -25.07 10.06
CA ASP A 434 0.61 -24.92 11.51
C ASP A 434 1.60 -23.96 12.17
N ASP A 435 2.89 -24.10 11.86
CA ASP A 435 3.95 -23.22 12.35
C ASP A 435 3.71 -21.76 11.93
N ARG A 436 3.22 -21.54 10.71
CA ARG A 436 2.90 -20.20 10.21
C ARG A 436 1.71 -19.59 10.95
N ILE A 437 0.65 -20.37 11.18
CA ILE A 437 -0.50 -19.92 11.99
C ILE A 437 -0.02 -19.52 13.39
N ALA A 438 0.77 -20.38 14.05
CA ALA A 438 1.26 -20.12 15.40
C ALA A 438 2.15 -18.87 15.48
N GLU A 439 3.01 -18.64 14.48
CA GLU A 439 3.86 -17.44 14.45
C GLU A 439 3.03 -16.17 14.23
N VAL A 440 2.03 -16.21 13.34
CA VAL A 440 1.09 -15.09 13.13
C VAL A 440 0.29 -14.79 14.41
N GLU A 441 -0.27 -15.81 15.08
CA GLU A 441 -0.99 -15.65 16.35
C GLU A 441 -0.12 -14.99 17.42
N LYS A 442 1.13 -15.46 17.56
CA LYS A 442 2.10 -14.93 18.52
C LYS A 442 2.44 -13.47 18.25
N ASN A 443 2.82 -13.15 17.01
CA ASN A 443 3.23 -11.79 16.66
C ASN A 443 2.04 -10.82 16.67
N ALA A 444 0.85 -11.27 16.25
CA ALA A 444 -0.38 -10.50 16.38
C ALA A 444 -0.70 -10.19 17.85
N GLY A 445 -0.54 -11.17 18.75
CA GLY A 445 -0.67 -10.95 20.19
C GLY A 445 0.24 -9.83 20.68
N VAL A 446 1.52 -9.84 20.31
CA VAL A 446 2.48 -8.79 20.69
C VAL A 446 2.08 -7.41 20.14
N LEU A 447 1.84 -7.31 18.84
CA LEU A 447 1.57 -6.03 18.18
C LEU A 447 0.23 -5.43 18.60
N LEU A 448 -0.82 -6.24 18.62
CA LEU A 448 -2.15 -5.78 19.00
C LEU A 448 -2.21 -5.44 20.49
N SER A 449 -1.44 -6.13 21.37
CA SER A 449 -1.31 -5.72 22.77
C SER A 449 -0.75 -4.31 22.91
N GLY A 450 0.28 -3.97 22.12
CA GLY A 450 0.84 -2.62 22.10
C GLY A 450 -0.15 -1.56 21.62
N MET A 451 -0.99 -1.89 20.63
CA MET A 451 -2.01 -0.98 20.10
C MET A 451 -3.20 -0.77 21.04
N VAL A 452 -3.68 -1.85 21.68
CA VAL A 452 -4.83 -1.81 22.60
C VAL A 452 -4.43 -1.28 23.98
N GLY A 453 -3.17 -1.48 24.40
CA GLY A 453 -2.70 -1.14 25.74
C GLY A 453 -3.01 -2.22 26.80
N GLU A 454 -3.52 -3.37 26.38
CA GLU A 454 -3.83 -4.53 27.22
C GLU A 454 -3.35 -5.83 26.56
N PRO A 455 -3.06 -6.91 27.33
CA PRO A 455 -2.68 -8.20 26.75
C PRO A 455 -3.76 -8.74 25.81
N VAL A 456 -3.37 -8.98 24.56
CA VAL A 456 -4.22 -9.53 23.50
C VAL A 456 -3.69 -10.90 23.09
N SER A 457 -4.59 -11.88 22.96
CA SER A 457 -4.29 -13.16 22.32
C SER A 457 -5.38 -13.53 21.33
N ILE A 458 -5.00 -14.06 20.17
CA ILE A 458 -5.90 -14.56 19.15
C ILE A 458 -5.54 -16.01 18.87
N LYS A 459 -6.54 -16.90 18.91
CA LYS A 459 -6.40 -18.30 18.55
C LYS A 459 -7.32 -18.65 17.39
N VAL A 460 -6.73 -19.10 16.29
CA VAL A 460 -7.45 -19.73 15.18
C VAL A 460 -7.69 -21.19 15.57
N ARG A 461 -8.95 -21.51 15.86
CA ARG A 461 -9.36 -22.85 16.29
C ARG A 461 -9.64 -23.77 15.10
N ARG A 462 -10.07 -23.20 13.98
CA ARG A 462 -10.40 -23.93 12.75
C ARG A 462 -10.21 -23.06 11.52
N ILE A 463 -9.72 -23.64 10.43
CA ILE A 463 -9.60 -23.02 9.11
C ILE A 463 -9.87 -24.05 8.01
N GLU A 464 -11.00 -23.88 7.31
CA GLU A 464 -11.45 -24.83 6.29
C GLU A 464 -12.13 -24.13 5.11
N PRO A 465 -12.16 -24.76 3.92
CA PRO A 465 -12.93 -24.29 2.78
C PRO A 465 -14.44 -24.54 2.92
N ALA A 466 -15.22 -23.90 2.05
CA ALA A 466 -16.64 -24.18 1.80
C ALA A 466 -17.58 -24.04 3.03
N ALA A 467 -17.54 -22.89 3.71
CA ALA A 467 -18.51 -22.56 4.75
C ALA A 467 -19.98 -22.58 4.27
N ARG A 468 -20.23 -22.13 3.03
CA ARG A 468 -21.57 -21.87 2.45
C ARG A 468 -21.71 -22.36 1.00
N ARG A 469 -20.62 -22.48 0.24
CA ARG A 469 -20.60 -22.66 -1.20
C ARG A 469 -20.18 -24.08 -1.58
N THR A 470 -20.83 -24.63 -2.60
CA THR A 470 -20.62 -26.01 -3.08
C THR A 470 -19.77 -26.11 -4.36
N SER A 471 -19.24 -24.99 -4.85
CA SER A 471 -18.42 -24.99 -6.07
C SER A 471 -17.08 -25.71 -5.83
N LYS A 472 -16.55 -26.39 -6.86
CA LYS A 472 -15.23 -27.04 -6.77
C LYS A 472 -14.12 -26.09 -6.34
N LEU A 473 -14.20 -24.82 -6.75
CA LEU A 473 -13.24 -23.79 -6.36
C LEU A 473 -13.32 -23.52 -4.85
N ALA A 474 -14.52 -23.26 -4.32
CA ALA A 474 -14.72 -22.94 -2.91
C ALA A 474 -14.46 -24.13 -1.97
N GLN A 475 -14.68 -25.36 -2.44
CA GLN A 475 -14.36 -26.59 -1.69
C GLN A 475 -12.87 -26.91 -1.65
N LYS A 476 -12.09 -26.40 -2.61
CA LYS A 476 -10.64 -26.66 -2.69
C LYS A 476 -9.81 -25.56 -2.03
N TYR A 477 -10.17 -24.30 -2.25
CA TYR A 477 -9.38 -23.14 -1.87
C TYR A 477 -10.14 -22.30 -0.86
N TRP A 478 -9.63 -22.25 0.38
CA TRP A 478 -10.41 -21.80 1.53
C TRP A 478 -10.72 -20.30 1.51
N SER A 479 -9.86 -19.46 0.92
CA SER A 479 -10.08 -18.01 0.87
C SER A 479 -11.31 -17.57 0.08
N PHE A 480 -11.86 -18.42 -0.80
CA PHE A 480 -13.08 -18.06 -1.56
C PHE A 480 -14.37 -18.23 -0.75
N ASP A 481 -14.35 -19.04 0.30
CA ASP A 481 -15.50 -19.22 1.20
C ASP A 481 -15.06 -19.76 2.57
N PRO A 482 -14.42 -18.92 3.40
CA PRO A 482 -13.74 -19.37 4.62
C PRO A 482 -14.70 -19.87 5.70
N SER A 483 -14.46 -21.10 6.18
CA SER A 483 -15.03 -21.65 7.40
C SER A 483 -14.00 -21.53 8.52
N VAL A 484 -14.16 -20.52 9.36
CA VAL A 484 -13.14 -20.12 10.33
C VAL A 484 -13.78 -19.92 11.69
N ASP A 485 -13.17 -20.50 12.71
CA ASP A 485 -13.55 -20.30 14.11
C ASP A 485 -12.35 -19.69 14.84
N ILE A 486 -12.56 -18.58 15.55
CA ILE A 486 -11.50 -17.91 16.31
C ILE A 486 -11.92 -17.68 17.76
N THR A 487 -10.93 -17.48 18.62
CA THR A 487 -11.08 -16.93 19.96
C THR A 487 -10.20 -15.70 20.07
N VAL A 488 -10.77 -14.59 20.54
CA VAL A 488 -10.03 -13.36 20.83
C VAL A 488 -10.15 -13.08 22.32
N THR A 489 -9.01 -12.76 22.94
CA THR A 489 -8.94 -12.41 24.36
C THR A 489 -8.23 -11.08 24.50
N VAL A 490 -8.81 -10.17 25.30
CA VAL A 490 -8.21 -8.88 25.67
C VAL A 490 -8.39 -8.71 27.18
N GLY A 491 -7.28 -8.74 27.91
CA GLY A 491 -7.31 -8.81 29.37
C GLY A 491 -8.12 -10.03 29.85
N ASP A 492 -9.17 -9.78 30.63
CA ASP A 492 -10.09 -10.81 31.12
C ASP A 492 -11.28 -11.09 30.17
N ASN A 493 -11.44 -10.30 29.11
CA ASN A 493 -12.55 -10.45 28.17
C ASN A 493 -12.23 -11.49 27.11
N VAL A 494 -13.15 -12.43 26.89
CA VAL A 494 -13.02 -13.50 25.90
C VAL A 494 -14.21 -13.49 24.95
N ALA A 495 -13.93 -13.50 23.66
CA ALA A 495 -14.92 -13.67 22.59
C ALA A 495 -14.62 -14.94 21.80
N GLU A 496 -15.48 -15.94 21.93
CA GLU A 496 -15.48 -17.14 21.07
C GLU A 496 -16.40 -16.90 19.89
N MET A 497 -15.83 -16.92 18.68
CA MET A 497 -16.53 -16.56 17.44
C MET A 497 -16.46 -17.73 16.45
N ASP A 498 -17.41 -18.66 16.59
CA ASP A 498 -17.65 -19.74 15.63
C ASP A 498 -18.27 -19.18 14.35
N GLY A 499 -17.76 -19.57 13.18
CA GLY A 499 -18.17 -19.03 11.90
C GLY A 499 -17.81 -17.54 11.72
N PHE A 500 -16.63 -17.14 12.19
CA PHE A 500 -16.16 -15.76 12.21
C PHE A 500 -16.40 -14.99 10.90
N VAL A 501 -15.94 -15.55 9.78
CA VAL A 501 -15.99 -14.88 8.46
C VAL A 501 -17.38 -14.89 7.83
N HIS A 502 -18.10 -16.02 7.93
CA HIS A 502 -19.31 -16.24 7.15
C HIS A 502 -20.62 -15.97 7.92
N ASP A 503 -20.57 -15.88 9.25
CA ASP A 503 -21.69 -15.59 10.14
C ASP A 503 -21.45 -14.36 11.01
N ILE A 504 -20.41 -14.36 11.86
CA ILE A 504 -20.22 -13.32 12.88
C ILE A 504 -19.98 -11.93 12.28
N ILE A 505 -19.03 -11.77 11.35
CA ILE A 505 -18.77 -10.48 10.69
C ILE A 505 -20.06 -9.91 10.05
N PRO A 506 -20.80 -10.65 9.20
CA PRO A 506 -22.07 -10.19 8.65
C PRO A 506 -23.11 -9.78 9.70
N ARG A 507 -23.22 -10.52 10.81
CA ARG A 507 -24.17 -10.24 11.89
C ARG A 507 -23.78 -8.96 12.64
N VAL A 508 -22.51 -8.77 12.95
CA VAL A 508 -21.99 -7.54 13.55
C VAL A 508 -22.28 -6.32 12.68
N VAL A 509 -22.05 -6.41 11.37
CA VAL A 509 -22.37 -5.33 10.42
C VAL A 509 -23.87 -5.01 10.37
N LYS A 510 -24.74 -6.00 10.61
CA LYS A 510 -26.20 -5.80 10.70
C LYS A 510 -26.67 -5.25 12.06
N GLY A 511 -25.75 -4.99 13.00
CA GLY A 511 -26.07 -4.57 14.36
C GLY A 511 -26.49 -5.71 15.29
N GLU A 512 -26.28 -6.96 14.87
CA GLU A 512 -26.48 -8.16 15.68
C GLU A 512 -25.15 -8.53 16.39
N CYS A 513 -25.17 -9.42 17.40
CA CYS A 513 -23.96 -9.91 18.09
C CYS A 513 -22.99 -8.81 18.60
N GLN A 514 -23.54 -7.73 19.15
CA GLN A 514 -22.73 -6.59 19.60
C GLN A 514 -21.89 -6.90 20.85
N ASP A 515 -22.19 -7.99 21.56
CA ASP A 515 -21.40 -8.53 22.66
C ASP A 515 -19.98 -8.96 22.24
N VAL A 516 -19.78 -9.34 20.96
CA VAL A 516 -18.47 -9.72 20.41
C VAL A 516 -17.92 -8.73 19.39
N ALA A 517 -18.66 -7.66 19.05
CA ALA A 517 -18.28 -6.71 18.01
C ALA A 517 -16.92 -6.04 18.25
N TRP A 518 -16.53 -5.82 19.52
CA TRP A 518 -15.24 -5.26 19.91
C TRP A 518 -14.06 -6.13 19.49
N ALA A 519 -14.25 -7.46 19.42
CA ALA A 519 -13.21 -8.42 19.09
C ALA A 519 -13.00 -8.62 17.58
N VAL A 520 -14.02 -8.25 16.77
CA VAL A 520 -14.01 -8.46 15.32
C VAL A 520 -12.84 -7.78 14.62
N PRO A 521 -12.49 -6.51 14.90
CA PRO A 521 -11.34 -5.86 14.24
C PRO A 521 -10.01 -6.59 14.49
N LEU A 522 -9.80 -7.13 15.71
CA LEU A 522 -8.59 -7.85 16.08
C LEU A 522 -8.50 -9.20 15.35
N GLY A 523 -9.60 -9.95 15.35
CA GLY A 523 -9.71 -11.21 14.62
C GLY A 523 -9.57 -11.02 13.10
N ALA A 524 -10.14 -9.93 12.56
CA ALA A 524 -10.09 -9.64 11.14
C ALA A 524 -8.66 -9.36 10.67
N ALA A 525 -7.85 -8.63 11.44
CA ALA A 525 -6.46 -8.37 11.10
C ALA A 525 -5.62 -9.65 10.96
N VAL A 526 -5.81 -10.61 11.87
CA VAL A 526 -5.14 -11.93 11.83
C VAL A 526 -5.63 -12.75 10.63
N MET A 527 -6.95 -12.77 10.42
CA MET A 527 -7.51 -13.56 9.32
C MET A 527 -7.16 -12.99 7.94
N ASP A 528 -6.94 -11.68 7.83
CA ASP A 528 -6.49 -11.07 6.59
C ASP A 528 -5.05 -11.49 6.26
N GLU A 529 -4.12 -11.50 7.23
CA GLU A 529 -2.76 -12.06 7.06
C GLU A 529 -2.79 -13.50 6.56
N LEU A 530 -3.62 -14.33 7.19
CA LEU A 530 -3.74 -15.73 6.80
C LEU A 530 -4.41 -15.89 5.43
N ALA A 531 -5.43 -15.10 5.09
CA ALA A 531 -6.10 -15.18 3.80
C ALA A 531 -5.24 -14.72 2.63
N LEU A 532 -4.32 -13.79 2.89
CA LEU A 532 -3.37 -13.22 1.92
C LEU A 532 -2.04 -13.96 1.90
N CYS A 533 -1.97 -15.14 2.51
CA CYS A 533 -0.75 -15.91 2.67
C CYS A 533 -0.10 -16.33 1.33
N ALA A 534 -0.85 -16.25 0.23
CA ALA A 534 -0.47 -16.57 -1.14
C ALA A 534 0.68 -15.70 -1.70
N CYS A 535 0.99 -14.58 -1.06
CA CYS A 535 2.18 -13.78 -1.33
C CYS A 535 3.47 -14.61 -1.22
N SER A 536 3.48 -15.68 -0.40
CA SER A 536 4.57 -16.67 -0.31
C SER A 536 4.04 -18.11 -0.31
N ILE A 537 4.59 -18.95 -1.18
CA ILE A 537 4.21 -20.38 -1.31
C ILE A 537 5.36 -21.35 -1.02
N LEU A 538 6.37 -20.90 -0.28
CA LEU A 538 7.54 -21.72 0.06
C LEU A 538 7.18 -23.00 0.82
N ASN A 539 6.11 -22.98 1.62
CA ASN A 539 5.60 -24.14 2.35
C ASN A 539 5.15 -25.29 1.45
N VAL A 540 4.89 -25.04 0.15
CA VAL A 540 4.58 -26.10 -0.82
C VAL A 540 5.73 -26.34 -1.80
N THR A 541 6.39 -25.29 -2.28
CA THR A 541 7.39 -25.44 -3.35
C THR A 541 8.70 -26.06 -2.87
N VAL A 542 9.17 -25.69 -1.69
CA VAL A 542 10.42 -26.20 -1.11
C VAL A 542 10.32 -27.69 -0.75
N PRO A 543 9.33 -28.17 0.04
CA PRO A 543 9.25 -29.59 0.39
C PRO A 543 8.96 -30.49 -0.81
N ALA A 544 8.17 -30.04 -1.80
CA ALA A 544 8.00 -30.80 -3.05
C ALA A 544 9.32 -30.98 -3.79
N ALA A 545 10.16 -29.94 -3.81
CA ALA A 545 11.45 -29.99 -4.45
C ALA A 545 12.45 -30.91 -3.73
N VAL A 546 12.44 -30.91 -2.40
CA VAL A 546 13.24 -31.85 -1.59
C VAL A 546 12.81 -33.29 -1.87
N ALA A 547 11.51 -33.60 -1.85
CA ALA A 547 11.00 -34.94 -2.11
C ALA A 547 11.43 -35.49 -3.48
N ALA A 548 11.33 -34.65 -4.52
CA ALA A 548 11.76 -35.00 -5.86
C ALA A 548 13.28 -35.15 -5.97
N ALA A 549 14.05 -34.23 -5.42
CA ALA A 549 15.51 -34.27 -5.41
C ALA A 549 16.08 -35.48 -4.66
N MET A 550 15.38 -35.96 -3.62
CA MET A 550 15.68 -37.20 -2.89
C MET A 550 15.20 -38.46 -3.64
N LYS A 551 14.52 -38.31 -4.78
CA LYS A 551 13.90 -39.40 -5.56
C LYS A 551 12.90 -40.24 -4.76
N LYS A 552 12.23 -39.62 -3.77
CA LYS A 552 11.17 -40.25 -2.98
C LYS A 552 9.81 -40.18 -3.67
N HIS A 553 9.60 -39.14 -4.46
CA HIS A 553 8.41 -38.93 -5.28
C HIS A 553 8.82 -38.38 -6.64
N ASP A 554 8.02 -38.63 -7.68
CA ASP A 554 8.19 -37.87 -8.91
C ASP A 554 7.68 -36.41 -8.74
N PRO A 555 8.12 -35.45 -9.59
CA PRO A 555 7.74 -34.05 -9.45
C PRO A 555 6.23 -33.77 -9.51
N ALA A 556 5.46 -34.55 -10.27
CA ALA A 556 4.01 -34.34 -10.42
C ALA A 556 3.26 -34.88 -9.21
N GLU A 557 3.66 -36.06 -8.73
CA GLU A 557 3.16 -36.68 -7.50
C GLU A 557 3.43 -35.79 -6.28
N ALA A 558 4.68 -35.33 -6.11
CA ALA A 558 5.05 -34.43 -5.01
C ALA A 558 4.20 -33.16 -5.01
N ALA A 559 3.97 -32.56 -6.18
CA ALA A 559 3.14 -31.36 -6.32
C ALA A 559 1.66 -31.59 -5.96
N ASP A 560 1.12 -32.77 -6.30
CA ASP A 560 -0.24 -33.17 -5.91
C ASP A 560 -0.38 -33.39 -4.39
N ILE A 561 0.64 -33.98 -3.77
CA ILE A 561 0.70 -34.21 -2.32
C ILE A 561 0.75 -32.88 -1.57
N VAL A 562 1.72 -32.02 -1.88
CA VAL A 562 1.90 -30.75 -1.14
C VAL A 562 0.70 -29.82 -1.29
N GLU A 563 0.08 -29.77 -2.47
CA GLU A 563 -1.11 -28.95 -2.66
C GLU A 563 -2.24 -29.48 -1.77
N LYS A 564 -2.44 -30.80 -1.69
CA LYS A 564 -3.49 -31.40 -0.84
C LYS A 564 -3.26 -31.16 0.65
N ALA A 565 -2.02 -31.29 1.10
CA ALA A 565 -1.64 -31.18 2.51
C ALA A 565 -1.61 -29.73 3.04
N ALA A 566 -1.32 -28.74 2.19
CA ALA A 566 -1.29 -27.35 2.59
C ALA A 566 -2.69 -26.80 2.89
N HIS A 567 -3.11 -26.82 4.14
CA HIS A 567 -4.43 -26.35 4.56
C HIS A 567 -4.52 -24.82 4.66
N LEU A 568 -3.40 -24.13 4.93
CA LEU A 568 -3.29 -22.68 4.90
C LEU A 568 -2.76 -22.20 3.54
N THR A 569 -1.57 -22.66 3.13
CA THR A 569 -0.85 -22.12 1.95
C THR A 569 -1.61 -22.36 0.64
N ARG A 570 -2.51 -23.36 0.59
CA ARG A 570 -3.48 -23.54 -0.50
C ARG A 570 -4.71 -22.63 -0.36
N ALA A 571 -4.49 -21.37 -0.06
CA ALA A 571 -5.54 -20.36 0.08
C ALA A 571 -6.22 -20.03 -1.25
N ILE A 572 -5.43 -19.97 -2.33
CA ILE A 572 -5.86 -19.67 -3.71
C ILE A 572 -5.18 -20.61 -4.74
N PRO A 573 -5.63 -20.64 -6.01
CA PRO A 573 -5.10 -21.55 -7.03
C PRO A 573 -3.74 -21.12 -7.56
N GLY A 574 -2.80 -22.07 -7.65
CA GLY A 574 -1.52 -21.86 -8.35
C GLY A 574 -0.36 -22.70 -7.82
N GLY A 575 -0.38 -23.01 -6.51
CA GLY A 575 0.77 -23.59 -5.80
C GLY A 575 1.29 -24.89 -6.42
N LYS A 576 0.39 -25.77 -6.88
CA LYS A 576 0.75 -27.02 -7.56
C LYS A 576 1.67 -26.82 -8.75
N PHE A 577 1.37 -25.85 -9.62
CA PHE A 577 2.15 -25.63 -10.84
C PHE A 577 3.57 -25.14 -10.52
N ALA A 578 3.68 -24.25 -9.54
CA ALA A 578 4.98 -23.78 -9.06
C ALA A 578 5.77 -24.93 -8.41
N ALA A 579 5.13 -25.71 -7.53
CA ALA A 579 5.76 -26.85 -6.86
C ALA A 579 6.29 -27.89 -7.86
N GLN A 580 5.49 -28.27 -8.85
CA GLN A 580 5.91 -29.21 -9.90
C GLN A 580 7.12 -28.69 -10.68
N LYS A 581 7.12 -27.41 -11.05
CA LYS A 581 8.21 -26.79 -11.81
C LYS A 581 9.52 -26.75 -11.02
N VAL A 582 9.45 -26.33 -9.75
CA VAL A 582 10.62 -26.28 -8.86
C VAL A 582 11.13 -27.70 -8.61
N ALA A 583 10.24 -28.66 -8.35
CA ALA A 583 10.61 -30.04 -8.12
C ALA A 583 11.30 -30.70 -9.32
N ALA A 584 10.78 -30.49 -10.53
CA ALA A 584 11.39 -31.01 -11.75
C ALA A 584 12.80 -30.42 -11.98
N LEU A 585 12.98 -29.12 -11.75
CA LEU A 585 14.28 -28.47 -11.88
C LEU A 585 15.26 -28.94 -10.81
N ALA A 586 14.85 -29.07 -9.55
CA ALA A 586 15.70 -29.56 -8.47
C ALA A 586 16.21 -30.98 -8.76
N LEU A 587 15.33 -31.89 -9.19
CA LEU A 587 15.71 -33.24 -9.61
C LEU A 587 16.73 -33.19 -10.76
N SER A 588 16.47 -32.36 -11.78
CA SER A 588 17.39 -32.22 -12.92
C SER A 588 18.78 -31.73 -12.50
N ILE A 589 18.87 -30.79 -11.55
CA ILE A 589 20.14 -30.30 -11.00
C ILE A 589 20.87 -31.42 -10.23
N VAL A 590 20.14 -32.22 -9.45
CA VAL A 590 20.73 -33.37 -8.74
C VAL A 590 21.20 -34.46 -9.71
N GLU A 591 20.52 -34.67 -10.84
CA GLU A 591 20.87 -35.70 -11.82
C GLU A 591 21.93 -35.28 -12.82
N TYR A 592 22.17 -33.97 -12.97
CA TYR A 592 23.18 -33.47 -13.88
C TYR A 592 24.57 -34.02 -13.52
N GLN A 593 25.16 -34.75 -14.48
CA GLN A 593 26.53 -35.24 -14.45
C GLN A 593 27.26 -34.53 -15.60
N ALA A 594 28.26 -33.71 -15.26
CA ALA A 594 29.08 -32.97 -16.21
C ALA A 594 30.12 -33.85 -16.89
#